data_AF-A0A9X3SRQ8-F1
#
_entry.id   AF-A0A9X3SRQ8-F1
#
_cell.length_a   1.000
_cell.length_b   1.000
_cell.length_c   1.000
_cell.angle_alpha   90.00
_cell.angle_beta   90.00
_cell.angle_gamma   90.00
#
_symmetry.space_group_name_H-M   'P 1'
#
loop_
_entity.id
_entity.type
_entity.pdbx_description
1 polymer ?
#
loop_
_entity_poly.entity_id
_entity_poly.type
_entity_poly.pdbx_seq_one_letter_code
_entity_poly.pdbx_strand_id
1 'polypeptide(L)'
;MAKIVADPVKIQAAGEQLRMYSRSIRPAPQQLELDATRTRSANTGFRTGMAAKNFAEQFTSLVDRLDKRTLDEGKNTVDSGKAWAEADEDAESKLSTIESDLQNLPKYRK
;
A
#
# COMPACT_ATOMS: atom_id res chain seq x y z
N MET A 1 -22.74 19.95 3.48
CA MET A 1 -22.07 18.80 2.84
C MET A 1 -20.57 19.02 2.97
N ALA A 2 -19.83 18.07 3.55
CA ALA A 2 -18.37 18.18 3.61
C ALA A 2 -17.81 18.04 2.19
N LYS A 3 -17.01 19.03 1.76
CA LYS A 3 -16.32 18.98 0.47
C LYS A 3 -15.21 17.91 0.63
N ILE A 4 -15.39 16.75 0.03
CA ILE A 4 -14.32 15.75 -0.02
C ILE A 4 -13.26 16.33 -0.96
N VAL A 5 -12.15 16.78 -0.39
CA VAL A 5 -10.96 17.19 -1.13
C VAL A 5 -10.02 15.99 -1.10
N ALA A 6 -10.07 15.17 -2.15
CA ALA A 6 -9.08 14.13 -2.36
C ALA A 6 -7.83 14.77 -2.96
N ASP A 7 -6.64 14.31 -2.54
CA ASP A 7 -5.36 14.70 -3.13
C ASP A 7 -4.76 13.44 -3.76
N PRO A 8 -5.02 13.21 -5.07
CA PRO A 8 -4.60 12.00 -5.78
C PRO A 8 -3.10 11.71 -5.63
N VAL A 9 -2.27 12.75 -5.62
CA VAL A 9 -0.81 12.64 -5.51
C VAL A 9 -0.41 12.10 -4.13
N LYS A 10 -1.01 12.63 -3.06
CA LYS A 10 -0.75 12.12 -1.70
C LYS A 10 -1.21 10.69 -1.51
N ILE A 11 -2.35 10.33 -2.10
CA ILE A 11 -2.87 8.95 -2.05
C ILE A 11 -1.89 8.00 -2.75
N GLN A 12 -1.45 8.34 -3.96
CA GLN A 12 -0.46 7.54 -4.70
C GLN A 12 0.85 7.41 -3.91
N ALA A 13 1.37 8.51 -3.36
CA ALA A 13 2.58 8.51 -2.54
C ALA A 13 2.45 7.62 -1.30
N ALA A 14 1.29 7.63 -0.63
CA ALA A 14 1.03 6.73 0.51
C ALA A 14 1.04 5.26 0.10
N GLY A 15 0.46 4.92 -1.05
CA GLY A 15 0.49 3.56 -1.60
C GLY A 15 1.91 3.10 -1.98
N GLU A 16 2.74 3.99 -2.50
CA GLU A 16 4.15 3.73 -2.77
C GLU A 16 4.97 3.53 -1.48
N GLN A 17 4.71 4.34 -0.44
CA GLN A 17 5.34 4.16 0.87
C GLN A 17 5.00 2.80 1.50
N LEU A 18 3.74 2.35 1.39
CA LEU A 18 3.35 1.01 1.82
C LEU A 18 4.19 -0.08 1.12
N ARG A 19 4.34 0.02 -0.21
CA ARG A 19 5.19 -0.91 -0.97
C ARG A 19 6.66 -0.83 -0.56
N MET A 20 7.16 0.32 -0.09
CA MET A 20 8.50 0.42 0.47
C MET A 20 8.63 -0.30 1.82
N TYR A 21 7.62 -0.25 2.69
CA TYR A 21 7.64 -0.97 3.97
C TYR A 21 7.72 -2.48 3.79
N SER A 22 7.09 -3.05 2.77
CA SER A 22 7.26 -4.46 2.37
C SER A 22 8.74 -4.84 2.23
N ARG A 23 9.57 -3.98 1.61
CA ARG A 23 11.01 -4.23 1.44
C ARG A 23 11.77 -4.28 2.77
N SER A 24 11.33 -3.51 3.76
CA SER A 24 11.95 -3.49 5.10
C SER A 24 11.61 -4.71 5.95
N ILE A 25 10.49 -5.37 5.65
CA ILE A 25 9.96 -6.50 6.43
C ILE A 25 10.62 -7.83 6.01
N ARG A 26 10.97 -7.98 4.72
CA ARG A 26 11.52 -9.22 4.14
C ARG A 26 12.77 -9.81 4.79
N PRO A 27 13.73 -9.03 5.34
CA PRO A 27 14.91 -9.60 5.98
C PRO A 27 14.64 -10.24 7.35
N ALA A 28 13.55 -9.87 8.02
CA ALA A 28 13.30 -10.28 9.41
C ALA A 28 13.17 -11.81 9.61
N PRO A 29 12.48 -12.58 8.74
CA PRO A 29 12.40 -14.04 8.86
C PRO A 29 13.76 -14.73 8.75
N GLN A 30 14.60 -14.29 7.80
CA GLN A 30 15.92 -14.88 7.56
C GLN A 30 16.84 -14.69 8.76
N GLN A 31 16.82 -13.50 9.37
CA GLN A 31 17.55 -13.23 10.60
C GLN A 31 17.02 -14.10 11.74
N LEU A 32 15.71 -14.24 11.87
CA LEU A 32 15.11 -15.04 12.93
C LEU A 32 15.41 -16.54 12.78
N GLU A 33 15.42 -17.08 11.57
CA GLU A 33 15.80 -18.48 11.31
C GLU A 33 17.24 -18.78 11.73
N LEU A 34 18.16 -17.84 11.48
CA LEU A 34 19.55 -17.94 11.94
C LEU A 34 19.62 -17.96 13.47
N ASP A 35 18.90 -17.06 14.14
CA ASP A 35 18.90 -16.97 15.60
C ASP A 35 18.19 -18.16 16.26
N ALA A 36 17.13 -18.68 15.64
CA ALA A 36 16.47 -19.92 16.07
C ALA A 36 17.40 -21.13 15.91
N THR A 37 18.17 -21.20 14.83
CA THR A 37 19.18 -22.24 14.61
C THR A 37 20.29 -22.18 15.67
N ARG A 38 20.83 -20.99 15.92
CA ARG A 38 21.84 -20.76 16.99
C ARG A 38 21.30 -21.16 18.36
N THR A 39 20.08 -20.74 18.69
CA THR A 39 19.42 -21.06 19.96
C THR A 39 19.20 -22.56 20.11
N ARG A 40 18.83 -23.25 19.03
CA ARG A 40 18.71 -24.71 19.00
C ARG A 40 20.05 -25.40 19.23
N SER A 41 21.13 -24.91 18.62
CA SER A 41 22.48 -25.47 18.80
C SER A 41 23.04 -25.22 20.21
N ALA A 42 22.69 -24.09 20.83
CA ALA A 42 23.13 -23.73 22.19
C ALA A 42 22.37 -24.49 23.30
N ASN A 43 21.12 -24.91 23.04
CA ASN A 43 20.31 -25.63 24.00
C ASN A 43 20.34 -27.13 23.73
N THR A 44 20.96 -27.90 24.62
CA THR A 44 21.12 -29.37 24.52
C THR A 44 19.83 -30.18 24.67
N GLY A 45 18.68 -29.51 24.85
CA GLY A 45 17.36 -30.13 25.05
C GLY A 45 16.47 -30.11 23.81
N PHE A 46 15.94 -31.28 23.43
CA PHE A 46 15.03 -31.46 22.28
C PHE A 46 13.81 -30.52 22.30
N ARG A 47 13.24 -30.26 23.48
CA ARG A 47 12.02 -29.43 23.64
C ARG A 47 12.27 -27.95 23.32
N THR A 48 13.39 -27.39 23.77
CA THR A 48 13.74 -25.98 23.54
C THR A 48 14.12 -25.73 22.07
N GLY A 49 14.83 -26.68 21.45
CA GLY A 49 15.15 -26.63 20.03
C GLY A 49 13.93 -26.69 19.13
N MET A 50 12.93 -27.53 19.45
CA MET A 50 11.67 -27.58 18.71
C MET A 50 10.83 -26.32 18.90
N ALA A 51 10.80 -25.74 20.10
CA ALA A 51 10.07 -24.49 20.35
C ALA A 51 10.65 -23.32 19.52
N ALA A 52 11.97 -23.18 19.47
CA ALA A 52 12.64 -22.15 18.67
C ALA A 52 12.36 -22.31 17.17
N LYS A 53 12.40 -23.55 16.66
CA LYS A 53 12.06 -23.86 15.27
C LYS A 53 10.60 -23.48 14.95
N ASN A 54 9.65 -23.93 15.77
CA ASN A 54 8.22 -23.66 15.56
C ASN A 54 7.92 -22.16 15.60
N PHE A 55 8.58 -21.43 16.50
CA PHE A 55 8.47 -19.97 16.57
C PHE A 55 8.96 -19.31 15.27
N ALA A 56 10.14 -19.70 14.78
CA ALA A 56 10.67 -19.17 13.52
C ALA A 56 9.72 -19.45 12.34
N GLU A 57 9.22 -20.68 12.20
CA GLU A 57 8.28 -21.04 11.13
C GLU A 57 6.98 -20.22 11.18
N GLN A 58 6.40 -20.04 12.38
CA GLN A 58 5.19 -19.24 12.57
C GLN A 58 5.44 -17.76 12.25
N PHE A 59 6.59 -17.23 12.68
CA PHE A 59 6.98 -15.85 12.40
C PHE A 59 7.19 -15.62 10.90
N THR A 60 7.89 -16.51 10.20
CA THR A 60 8.06 -16.46 8.74
C THR A 60 6.69 -16.41 8.05
N SER A 61 5.76 -17.30 8.44
CA SER A 61 4.40 -17.30 7.89
C SER A 61 3.60 -16.01 8.17
N LEU A 62 3.82 -15.38 9.32
CA LEU A 62 3.19 -14.09 9.64
C LEU A 62 3.77 -12.97 8.79
N VAL A 63 5.09 -12.93 8.63
CA VAL A 63 5.79 -11.95 7.81
C VAL A 63 5.40 -12.07 6.35
N ASP A 64 5.34 -13.27 5.79
CA ASP A 64 4.91 -13.48 4.40
C ASP A 64 3.48 -12.96 4.15
N ARG A 65 2.58 -13.20 5.11
CA ARG A 65 1.20 -12.69 5.05
C ARG A 65 1.16 -11.17 5.17
N LEU A 66 2.00 -10.59 6.03
CA LEU A 66 2.10 -9.14 6.18
C LEU A 66 2.69 -8.48 4.93
N ASP A 67 3.75 -9.05 4.34
CA ASP A 67 4.37 -8.60 3.09
C ASP A 67 3.34 -8.54 1.97
N LYS A 68 2.63 -9.65 1.77
CA LYS A 68 1.58 -9.75 0.75
C LYS A 68 0.48 -8.71 0.96
N ARG A 69 -0.06 -8.59 2.19
CA ARG A 69 -1.10 -7.61 2.49
C ARG A 69 -0.63 -6.18 2.26
N THR A 70 0.61 -5.88 2.64
CA THR A 70 1.18 -4.53 2.47
C THR A 70 1.35 -4.19 0.99
N LEU A 71 1.76 -5.14 0.16
CA LEU A 71 1.86 -4.97 -1.29
C LEU A 71 0.48 -4.80 -1.94
N ASP A 72 -0.49 -5.62 -1.55
CA ASP A 72 -1.87 -5.56 -2.05
C ASP A 72 -2.50 -4.21 -1.68
N GLU A 73 -2.38 -3.78 -0.42
CA GLU A 73 -2.94 -2.51 0.04
C GLU A 73 -2.24 -1.30 -0.60
N GLY A 74 -0.91 -1.36 -0.73
CA GLY A 74 -0.16 -0.34 -1.44
C GLY A 74 -0.57 -0.23 -2.90
N LYS A 75 -0.90 -1.36 -3.56
CA LYS A 75 -1.47 -1.36 -4.91
C LYS A 75 -2.86 -0.72 -4.95
N ASN A 76 -3.79 -1.18 -4.10
CA ASN A 76 -5.15 -0.65 -4.06
C ASN A 76 -5.17 0.86 -3.80
N THR A 77 -4.26 1.34 -2.95
CA THR A 77 -4.12 2.77 -2.64
C THR A 77 -3.63 3.56 -3.87
N VAL A 78 -2.59 3.08 -4.57
CA VAL A 78 -2.13 3.72 -5.82
C VAL A 78 -3.24 3.74 -6.87
N ASP A 79 -3.93 2.62 -7.06
CA ASP A 79 -4.99 2.50 -8.06
C ASP A 79 -6.17 3.44 -7.72
N SER A 80 -6.51 3.58 -6.44
CA SER A 80 -7.51 4.55 -5.97
C SER A 80 -7.09 5.99 -6.24
N GLY A 81 -5.81 6.33 -5.99
CA GLY A 81 -5.28 7.65 -6.31
C GLY A 81 -5.32 7.96 -7.81
N LYS A 82 -5.08 6.97 -8.68
CA LYS A 82 -5.23 7.15 -10.14
C LYS A 82 -6.68 7.36 -10.54
N ALA A 83 -7.60 6.54 -10.02
CA ALA A 83 -9.03 6.68 -10.31
C ALA A 83 -9.59 8.06 -9.91
N TRP A 84 -9.12 8.63 -8.79
CA TRP A 84 -9.46 10.00 -8.41
C TRP A 84 -8.93 11.03 -9.41
N ALA A 85 -7.67 10.92 -9.85
CA ALA A 85 -7.11 11.83 -10.84
C ALA A 85 -7.86 11.77 -12.19
N GLU A 86 -8.19 10.56 -12.66
CA GLU A 86 -8.96 10.35 -13.89
C GLU A 86 -10.37 10.95 -13.78
N ALA A 87 -11.02 10.83 -12.62
CA ALA A 87 -12.33 11.42 -12.38
C ALA A 87 -12.28 12.96 -12.34
N ASP A 88 -11.21 13.55 -11.78
CA ASP A 88 -11.00 15.00 -11.77
C ASP A 88 -10.77 15.53 -13.20
N GLU A 89 -9.95 14.85 -14.01
CA GLU A 89 -9.71 15.20 -15.41
C GLU A 89 -10.99 15.10 -16.27
N ASP A 90 -11.79 14.05 -16.10
CA ASP A 90 -13.08 13.89 -16.79
C ASP A 90 -14.09 14.98 -16.38
N ALA A 91 -14.13 15.33 -15.09
CA ALA A 91 -14.98 16.41 -14.59
C ALA A 91 -14.55 17.78 -15.14
N GLU A 92 -13.25 18.08 -15.15
CA GLU A 92 -12.70 19.32 -15.69
C GLU A 92 -12.97 19.46 -17.20
N SER A 93 -12.78 18.39 -17.96
CA SER A 93 -13.10 18.32 -19.39
C SER A 93 -14.58 18.63 -19.67
N LYS A 94 -15.49 18.02 -18.91
CA LYS A 94 -16.94 18.27 -19.04
C LYS A 94 -17.32 19.69 -18.65
N LEU A 95 -16.75 20.22 -17.57
CA LEU A 95 -17.02 21.58 -17.12
C LEU A 95 -16.52 22.62 -18.12
N SER A 96 -15.30 22.46 -18.66
CA SER A 96 -14.76 23.38 -19.67
C SER A 96 -15.60 23.41 -20.95
N THR A 97 -16.17 22.26 -21.35
CA THR A 97 -17.08 22.17 -22.48
C THR A 97 -18.36 22.97 -22.21
N ILE A 98 -18.97 22.79 -21.04
CA ILE A 98 -20.18 23.52 -20.63
C ILE A 98 -19.91 25.03 -20.55
N GLU A 99 -18.77 25.45 -20.00
CA GLU A 99 -18.38 26.86 -19.92
C GLU A 99 -18.22 27.48 -21.32
N SER A 100 -17.59 26.76 -22.25
CA SER A 100 -17.48 27.17 -23.65
C SER A 100 -18.84 27.31 -24.32
N ASP A 101 -19.73 26.34 -24.14
CA ASP A 101 -21.09 26.37 -24.69
C ASP A 101 -21.91 27.55 -24.14
N LEU A 102 -21.79 27.84 -22.84
CA LEU A 102 -22.45 28.97 -22.19
C LEU A 102 -21.95 30.32 -22.71
N GLN A 103 -20.64 30.48 -22.93
CA GLN A 103 -20.05 31.70 -23.49
C GLN A 103 -20.48 31.93 -24.94
N ASN A 104 -20.79 30.86 -25.68
CA ASN A 104 -21.21 30.93 -27.07
C ASN A 104 -22.70 31.27 -27.28
N LEU A 105 -23.51 31.28 -26.21
CA LEU A 105 -24.94 31.59 -26.28
C LEU A 105 -25.21 33.07 -26.68
N PRO A 106 -26.27 33.33 -27.47
CA PRO A 106 -26.58 34.68 -27.99
C PRO A 106 -26.81 35.74 -26.91
N LYS A 107 -27.21 35.35 -25.70
CA LYS A 107 -27.41 36.25 -24.55
C LYS A 107 -26.11 36.78 -23.94
N TYR A 108 -24.98 36.14 -24.21
CA TYR A 108 -23.67 36.46 -23.62
C TYR A 108 -22.64 36.96 -24.65
N ARG A 109 -22.96 36.93 -25.96
CA ARG A 109 -22.20 37.64 -26.99
C ARG A 109 -22.47 39.15 -26.87
N LYS A 110 -21.54 39.89 -26.26
CA LYS A 110 -21.46 41.35 -26.39
C LYS A 110 -20.95 41.72 -27.78
#